data_AF-A0A919SFV7-F1
#
_entry.id   AF-A0A919SFV7-F1
#
_cell.length_a   1.000
_cell.length_b   1.000
_cell.length_c   1.000
_cell.angle_alpha   90.00
_cell.angle_beta   90.00
_cell.angle_gamma   90.00
#
_symmetry.space_group_name_H-M   'P 1'
#
loop_
_entity.id
_entity.type
_entity.pdbx_description
1 polymer ?
#
loop_
_entity_poly.entity_id
_entity_poly.type
_entity_poly.pdbx_seq_one_letter_code
_entity_poly.pdbx_strand_id
1 'polypeptide(L)'
;MRAGELAEGASVRTGGLDEPALHDLDVHGKNTSVDGMELRGVQATADPFAADEALAAQPIGYWSGALHKAVVNHLRDAMAGIDVTQPQWWTLTRVDQGAGLTRDEVTAQLADVADTPHDVPRAVDQLLARGWVSADEAGRLSLTGAGRDGQARIKELVTGMRGQVHEGVSDEEYVAALRVMRRMIGNITAR
;
A
#
# COMPACT_ATOMS: atom_id res chain seq x y z
N MET A 1 -59.71 14.48 -9.98
CA MET A 1 -59.54 15.92 -10.33
C MET A 1 -58.88 16.58 -9.14
N ARG A 2 -57.71 17.22 -9.13
CA ARG A 2 -56.68 17.70 -10.09
C ARG A 2 -55.32 17.52 -9.33
N ALA A 3 -54.18 17.12 -9.90
CA ALA A 3 -53.33 17.71 -10.96
C ALA A 3 -52.82 19.13 -10.63
N GLY A 4 -51.49 19.26 -10.47
CA GLY A 4 -50.72 20.49 -10.24
C GLY A 4 -49.47 20.17 -9.41
N GLU A 5 -48.40 19.59 -9.97
CA GLU A 5 -47.25 20.30 -10.58
C GLU A 5 -46.67 21.42 -9.71
N LEU A 6 -45.43 21.23 -9.25
CA LEU A 6 -44.27 22.13 -9.38
C LEU A 6 -43.10 21.48 -8.62
N ALA A 7 -42.26 20.73 -9.34
CA ALA A 7 -40.95 20.28 -8.87
C ALA A 7 -39.89 21.08 -9.63
N GLU A 8 -39.24 22.01 -8.95
CA GLU A 8 -38.15 22.82 -9.50
C GLU A 8 -37.02 22.92 -8.45
N GLY A 9 -35.79 22.59 -8.88
CA GLY A 9 -34.56 23.12 -8.29
C GLY A 9 -33.93 22.39 -7.11
N ALA A 10 -33.49 21.13 -7.27
CA ALA A 10 -32.46 20.55 -6.39
C ALA A 10 -31.06 20.84 -6.98
N SER A 11 -30.50 21.98 -6.61
CA SER A 11 -29.11 22.34 -6.88
C SER A 11 -28.15 21.39 -6.15
N VAL A 12 -27.35 20.68 -6.92
CA VAL A 12 -26.19 19.91 -6.45
C VAL A 12 -25.26 20.85 -5.68
N ARG A 13 -25.06 20.59 -4.38
CA ARG A 13 -23.95 21.15 -3.61
C ARG A 13 -22.88 20.06 -3.50
N THR A 14 -21.84 20.19 -4.30
CA THR A 14 -20.54 19.55 -4.07
C THR A 14 -19.94 20.15 -2.80
N GLY A 15 -20.04 19.43 -1.67
CA GLY A 15 -19.33 19.75 -0.44
C GLY A 15 -17.92 19.16 -0.52
N GLY A 16 -16.93 20.04 -0.35
CA GLY A 16 -15.50 19.76 -0.55
C GLY A 16 -14.97 18.65 0.36
N LEU A 17 -14.09 17.84 -0.21
CA LEU A 17 -13.19 16.98 0.53
C LEU A 17 -12.11 17.88 1.12
N ASP A 18 -12.02 17.89 2.45
CA ASP A 18 -10.94 18.54 3.19
C ASP A 18 -9.59 17.96 2.73
N GLU A 19 -8.73 18.81 2.17
CA GLU A 19 -7.32 18.52 1.95
C GLU A 19 -6.63 18.31 3.31
N PRO A 20 -5.83 17.25 3.50
CA PRO A 20 -4.94 17.19 4.65
C PRO A 20 -3.84 18.24 4.50
N ALA A 21 -3.86 19.23 5.38
CA ALA A 21 -2.86 20.29 5.47
C ALA A 21 -1.44 19.73 5.61
N LEU A 22 -0.60 19.96 4.59
CA LEU A 22 0.86 19.75 4.60
C LEU A 22 1.61 21.00 5.10
N HIS A 23 0.99 21.80 5.96
CA HIS A 23 1.61 22.99 6.55
C HIS A 23 2.20 22.64 7.90
N ASP A 24 3.46 22.22 7.91
CA ASP A 24 4.47 22.58 8.92
C ASP A 24 5.79 21.86 8.63
N LEU A 25 6.50 22.36 7.61
CA LEU A 25 7.95 22.16 7.52
C LEU A 25 8.56 23.53 7.27
N ASP A 26 9.34 23.97 8.25
CA ASP A 26 9.99 25.27 8.38
C ASP A 26 10.83 25.60 7.12
N VAL A 27 10.30 26.49 6.27
CA VAL A 27 10.91 26.93 5.01
C VAL A 27 11.75 28.18 5.28
N HIS A 28 12.91 28.08 5.90
CA HIS A 28 13.88 29.20 5.89
C HIS A 28 15.32 28.70 5.67
N GLY A 29 15.62 28.40 4.40
CA GLY A 29 16.97 28.27 3.88
C GLY A 29 17.12 29.13 2.63
N LYS A 30 17.49 30.41 2.79
CA LYS A 30 17.95 31.23 1.65
C LYS A 30 19.15 30.52 1.03
N ASN A 31 19.09 30.18 -0.25
CA ASN A 31 20.31 30.02 -1.02
C ASN A 31 20.20 30.67 -2.39
N THR A 32 21.13 31.58 -2.59
CA THR A 32 21.39 32.41 -3.75
C THR A 32 21.74 31.58 -4.97
N SER A 33 21.22 32.02 -6.12
CA SER A 33 21.62 31.61 -7.46
C SER A 33 23.13 31.48 -7.61
N VAL A 34 23.60 30.35 -8.13
CA VAL A 34 24.88 30.29 -8.88
C VAL A 34 24.83 29.17 -9.93
N ASP A 35 25.26 29.60 -11.11
CA ASP A 35 25.59 28.86 -12.32
C ASP A 35 26.76 27.88 -12.06
N GLY A 36 26.73 26.69 -12.67
CA GLY A 36 27.87 25.76 -12.68
C GLY A 36 27.72 24.50 -11.82
N MET A 37 27.72 23.37 -12.52
CA MET A 37 27.68 21.99 -12.00
C MET A 37 28.84 21.67 -11.04
N GLU A 38 28.59 21.61 -9.73
CA GLU A 38 29.38 20.86 -8.76
C GLU A 38 28.49 19.91 -7.95
N LEU A 39 28.42 18.65 -8.40
CA LEU A 39 27.88 17.53 -7.64
C LEU A 39 28.94 17.02 -6.67
N ARG A 40 29.15 17.70 -5.53
CA ARG A 40 29.88 17.13 -4.38
C ARG A 40 29.26 17.57 -3.05
N GLY A 41 28.68 16.60 -2.36
CA GLY A 41 28.58 16.59 -0.89
C GLY A 41 27.26 17.09 -0.30
N VAL A 42 26.66 16.21 0.50
CA VAL A 42 25.38 16.30 1.24
C VAL A 42 24.18 15.94 0.37
N GLN A 43 23.50 14.83 0.71
CA GLN A 43 22.16 14.56 0.20
C GLN A 43 21.33 15.81 0.47
N ALA A 44 20.97 16.53 -0.59
CA ALA A 44 20.04 17.63 -0.48
C ALA A 44 18.82 17.12 0.31
N THR A 45 18.39 17.87 1.32
CA THR A 45 17.09 17.64 1.95
C THR A 45 16.09 17.49 0.82
N ALA A 46 15.32 16.39 0.83
CA ALA A 46 14.38 16.15 -0.23
C ALA A 46 13.45 17.36 -0.38
N ASP A 47 13.24 17.79 -1.63
CA ASP A 47 12.38 18.90 -1.96
C ASP A 47 11.14 18.34 -2.68
N PRO A 48 9.98 18.27 -2.00
CA PRO A 48 8.74 17.79 -2.60
C PRO A 48 8.26 18.62 -3.79
N PHE A 49 8.78 19.84 -3.95
CA PHE A 49 8.38 20.80 -4.99
C PHE A 49 9.48 21.01 -6.05
N ALA A 50 10.48 20.12 -6.08
CA ALA A 50 11.54 20.18 -7.08
C ALA A 50 10.97 20.11 -8.50
N ALA A 51 11.42 21.02 -9.37
CA ALA A 51 11.14 20.95 -10.80
C ALA A 51 11.82 19.75 -11.46
N ASP A 52 11.33 19.35 -12.64
CA ASP A 52 11.79 18.18 -13.38
C ASP A 52 13.31 18.16 -13.60
N GLU A 53 13.91 19.33 -13.88
CA GLU A 53 15.35 19.47 -14.11
C GLU A 53 16.19 19.15 -12.87
N ALA A 54 15.60 19.25 -11.67
CA ALA A 54 16.24 19.00 -10.38
C ALA A 54 15.98 17.59 -9.83
N LEU A 55 15.05 16.82 -10.41
CA LEU A 55 14.68 15.48 -9.92
C LEU A 55 15.87 14.50 -9.88
N ALA A 56 16.80 14.61 -10.84
CA ALA A 56 17.99 13.76 -10.88
C ALA A 56 18.94 13.95 -9.68
N ALA A 57 18.87 15.09 -9.01
CA ALA A 57 19.68 15.39 -7.81
C ALA A 57 18.96 15.00 -6.51
N GLN A 58 17.69 14.62 -6.57
CA GLN A 58 16.90 14.28 -5.39
C GLN A 58 17.36 12.94 -4.76
N PRO A 59 17.30 12.82 -3.42
CA PRO A 59 17.72 11.61 -2.74
C PRO A 59 16.72 10.46 -2.96
N ILE A 60 17.12 9.43 -3.72
CA ILE A 60 16.28 8.26 -3.99
C ILE A 60 15.79 7.55 -2.72
N GLY A 61 16.58 7.57 -1.64
CA GLY A 61 16.18 6.97 -0.36
C GLY A 61 14.94 7.62 0.26
N TYR A 62 14.79 8.94 0.10
CA TYR A 62 13.59 9.64 0.56
C TYR A 62 12.38 9.25 -0.30
N TRP A 63 12.48 9.37 -1.62
CA TRP A 63 11.34 9.16 -2.53
C TRP A 63 10.85 7.72 -2.55
N SER A 64 11.77 6.74 -2.53
CA SER A 64 11.41 5.34 -2.38
C SER A 64 10.75 5.04 -1.02
N GLY A 65 11.24 5.67 0.06
CA GLY A 65 10.61 5.56 1.38
C GLY A 65 9.23 6.24 1.45
N ALA A 66 9.06 7.40 0.83
CA ALA A 66 7.79 8.12 0.75
C ALA A 66 6.74 7.32 -0.04
N LEU A 67 7.12 6.81 -1.22
CA LEU A 67 6.25 5.94 -2.03
C LEU A 67 5.87 4.67 -1.26
N HIS A 68 6.85 4.01 -0.62
CA HIS A 68 6.59 2.82 0.19
C HIS A 68 5.55 3.10 1.29
N LYS A 69 5.73 4.18 2.07
CA LYS A 69 4.79 4.57 3.13
C LYS A 69 3.40 4.87 2.58
N ALA A 70 3.31 5.66 1.51
CA ALA A 70 2.04 6.02 0.89
C ALA A 70 1.26 4.77 0.43
N VAL A 71 1.92 3.87 -0.29
CA VAL A 71 1.30 2.63 -0.80
C VAL A 71 0.87 1.69 0.34
N VAL A 72 1.72 1.50 1.37
CA VAL A 72 1.39 0.62 2.50
C VAL A 72 0.25 1.19 3.34
N ASN A 73 0.25 2.50 3.61
CA ASN A 73 -0.83 3.15 4.37
C ASN A 73 -2.16 3.06 3.61
N HIS A 74 -2.15 3.41 2.32
CA HIS A 74 -3.34 3.30 1.47
C HIS A 74 -3.90 1.87 1.49
N LEU A 75 -3.04 0.85 1.43
CA LEU A 75 -3.45 -0.56 1.50
C LEU A 75 -4.06 -0.92 2.84
N ARG A 76 -3.45 -0.48 3.94
CA ARG A 76 -3.97 -0.73 5.29
C ARG A 76 -5.32 -0.06 5.51
N ASP A 77 -5.48 1.18 5.06
CA ASP A 77 -6.74 1.93 5.16
C ASP A 77 -7.85 1.27 4.34
N ALA A 78 -7.54 0.86 3.11
CA ALA A 78 -8.48 0.16 2.25
C ALA A 78 -8.93 -1.18 2.87
N MET A 79 -8.00 -1.99 3.39
CA MET A 79 -8.34 -3.27 4.05
C MET A 79 -9.12 -3.06 5.34
N ALA A 80 -8.81 -2.02 6.11
CA ALA A 80 -9.57 -1.66 7.31
C ALA A 80 -11.04 -1.34 6.97
N GLY A 81 -11.31 -0.72 5.82
CA GLY A 81 -12.67 -0.45 5.33
C GLY A 81 -13.53 -1.69 5.08
N ILE A 82 -12.95 -2.89 5.03
CA ILE A 82 -13.66 -4.19 4.91
C ILE A 82 -13.43 -5.11 6.11
N ASP A 83 -13.00 -4.54 7.24
CA ASP A 83 -12.67 -5.25 8.49
C ASP A 83 -11.62 -6.35 8.30
N VAL A 84 -10.56 -6.08 7.53
CA VAL A 84 -9.45 -7.00 7.29
C VAL A 84 -8.13 -6.34 7.66
N THR A 85 -7.24 -7.10 8.29
CA THR A 85 -5.86 -6.66 8.56
C THR A 85 -4.87 -7.26 7.57
N GLN A 86 -3.70 -6.64 7.44
CA GLN A 86 -2.63 -7.14 6.58
C GLN A 86 -2.15 -8.57 6.95
N PRO A 87 -1.94 -8.92 8.25
CA PRO A 87 -1.66 -10.30 8.64
C PRO A 87 -2.77 -11.28 8.26
N GLN A 88 -4.05 -10.90 8.40
CA GLN A 88 -5.17 -11.75 7.98
C GLN A 88 -5.15 -11.98 6.46
N TRP A 89 -4.88 -10.95 5.66
CA TRP A 89 -4.73 -11.08 4.22
C TRP A 89 -3.61 -12.08 3.87
N TRP A 90 -2.41 -11.92 4.42
CA TRP A 90 -1.30 -12.85 4.18
C TRP A 90 -1.62 -14.27 4.60
N THR A 91 -2.27 -14.46 5.75
CA THR A 91 -2.73 -15.77 6.21
C THR A 91 -3.71 -16.40 5.23
N LEU A 92 -4.73 -15.66 4.75
CA LEU A 92 -5.69 -16.17 3.77
C LEU A 92 -5.00 -16.55 2.44
N THR A 93 -4.12 -15.70 1.92
CA THR A 93 -3.33 -15.99 0.73
C THR A 93 -2.47 -17.25 0.92
N ARG A 94 -1.85 -17.41 2.09
CA ARG A 94 -0.97 -18.53 2.39
C ARG A 94 -1.73 -19.85 2.52
N VAL A 95 -2.87 -19.84 3.22
CA VAL A 95 -3.74 -21.02 3.38
C VAL A 95 -4.34 -21.46 2.04
N ASP A 96 -4.67 -20.53 1.15
CA ASP A 96 -5.18 -20.82 -0.21
C ASP A 96 -4.12 -21.47 -1.12
N GLN A 97 -2.86 -21.05 -1.01
CA GLN A 97 -1.76 -21.60 -1.80
C GLN A 97 -1.22 -22.93 -1.25
N GLY A 98 -1.36 -23.15 0.05
CA GLY A 98 -0.84 -24.33 0.72
C GLY A 98 -1.80 -25.52 0.68
N ALA A 99 -1.27 -26.72 0.42
CA ALA A 99 -2.03 -27.94 0.59
C ALA A 99 -2.13 -28.33 2.08
N GLY A 100 -3.03 -27.68 2.82
CA GLY A 100 -3.35 -28.03 4.22
C GLY A 100 -2.22 -27.73 5.21
N LEU A 101 -1.79 -26.46 5.27
CA LEU A 101 -0.78 -26.00 6.23
C LEU A 101 -1.34 -25.94 7.65
N THR A 102 -0.53 -26.28 8.64
CA THR A 102 -0.83 -26.07 10.06
C THR A 102 -0.62 -24.60 10.46
N ARG A 103 -1.12 -24.22 11.63
CA ARG A 103 -0.88 -22.90 12.24
C ARG A 103 0.61 -22.56 12.32
N ASP A 104 1.43 -23.50 12.77
CA ASP A 104 2.85 -23.29 13.00
C ASP A 104 3.59 -23.10 11.67
N GLU A 105 3.22 -23.86 10.64
CA GLU A 105 3.78 -23.71 9.29
C GLU A 105 3.41 -22.36 8.67
N VAL A 106 2.16 -21.90 8.82
CA VAL A 106 1.75 -20.56 8.35
C VAL A 106 2.51 -19.47 9.09
N THR A 107 2.67 -19.61 10.41
CA THR A 107 3.42 -18.66 11.25
C THR A 107 4.88 -18.58 10.83
N ALA A 108 5.54 -19.73 10.65
CA ALA A 108 6.93 -19.78 10.23
C ALA A 108 7.14 -19.16 8.84
N GLN A 109 6.24 -19.43 7.89
CA GLN A 109 6.35 -18.90 6.52
C GLN A 109 6.09 -17.40 6.40
N LEU A 110 5.45 -16.79 7.41
CA LEU A 110 5.13 -15.35 7.42
C LEU A 110 5.95 -14.57 8.45
N ALA A 111 6.93 -15.20 9.11
CA ALA A 111 7.72 -14.58 10.17
C ALA A 111 8.50 -13.34 9.68
N ASP A 112 9.08 -13.40 8.48
CA ASP A 112 9.91 -12.32 7.93
C ASP A 112 9.12 -11.07 7.52
N VAL A 113 7.80 -11.21 7.34
CA VAL A 113 6.92 -10.11 6.93
C VAL A 113 6.04 -9.60 8.08
N ALA A 114 6.01 -10.31 9.20
CA ALA A 114 5.25 -9.90 10.38
C ALA A 114 6.02 -8.86 11.19
N ASP A 115 5.31 -7.84 11.69
CA ASP A 115 5.91 -6.83 12.57
C ASP A 115 6.28 -7.45 13.94
N THR A 116 5.47 -8.40 14.42
CA THR A 116 5.72 -9.14 15.66
C THR A 116 5.47 -10.64 15.50
N PRO A 117 6.10 -11.49 16.34
CA PRO A 117 5.84 -12.94 16.35
C PRO A 117 4.39 -13.33 16.64
N HIS A 118 3.56 -12.40 17.13
CA HIS A 118 2.17 -12.66 17.52
C HIS A 118 1.15 -12.30 16.44
N ASP A 119 1.53 -11.56 15.42
CA ASP A 119 0.58 -11.05 14.42
C ASP A 119 -0.07 -12.17 13.60
N VAL A 120 0.74 -13.11 13.12
CA VAL A 120 0.24 -14.24 12.32
C VAL A 120 -0.55 -15.24 13.17
N PRO A 121 -0.09 -15.67 14.36
CA PRO A 121 -0.91 -16.51 15.24
C PRO A 121 -2.27 -15.87 15.56
N ARG A 122 -2.29 -14.58 15.89
CA ARG A 122 -3.54 -13.85 16.18
C ARG A 122 -4.45 -13.75 14.95
N ALA A 123 -3.88 -13.55 13.76
CA ALA A 123 -4.64 -13.54 12.52
C ALA A 123 -5.32 -14.90 12.26
N VAL A 124 -4.61 -16.01 12.48
CA VAL A 124 -5.18 -17.36 12.37
C VAL A 124 -6.37 -17.53 13.34
N ASP A 125 -6.22 -17.13 14.61
CA ASP A 125 -7.31 -17.21 15.60
C ASP A 125 -8.53 -16.41 15.18
N GLN A 126 -8.32 -15.19 14.70
CA GLN A 126 -9.39 -14.31 14.26
C GLN A 126 -10.12 -14.87 13.02
N LEU A 127 -9.40 -15.47 12.09
CA LEU A 127 -9.98 -16.06 10.88
C LEU A 127 -10.73 -17.37 11.16
N LEU A 128 -10.24 -18.17 12.11
CA LEU A 128 -10.96 -19.34 12.64
C LEU A 128 -12.27 -18.90 13.33
N ALA A 129 -12.19 -17.90 14.23
CA ALA A 129 -13.36 -17.36 14.93
C ALA A 129 -14.38 -16.73 13.97
N ARG A 130 -13.92 -16.07 12.90
CA ARG A 130 -14.78 -15.51 11.83
C ARG A 130 -15.36 -16.58 10.90
N GLY A 131 -14.91 -17.84 11.00
CA GLY A 131 -15.32 -18.93 10.13
C GLY A 131 -14.83 -18.79 8.69
N TRP A 132 -13.77 -18.02 8.45
CA TRP A 132 -13.14 -17.87 7.14
C TRP A 132 -12.08 -18.95 6.89
N VAL A 133 -11.49 -19.46 7.96
CA VAL A 133 -10.61 -20.63 7.95
C VAL A 133 -11.24 -21.72 8.80
N SER A 134 -11.03 -22.97 8.42
CA SER A 134 -11.34 -24.16 9.23
C SER A 134 -10.08 -25.01 9.41
N ALA A 135 -10.00 -25.71 10.54
CA ALA A 135 -8.97 -26.70 10.82
C ALA A 135 -9.56 -28.11 10.83
N ASP A 136 -8.86 -29.09 10.25
CA ASP A 136 -9.22 -30.50 10.39
C ASP A 136 -8.69 -31.11 11.72
N GLU A 137 -8.92 -32.41 11.93
CA GLU A 137 -8.46 -33.13 13.13
C GLU A 137 -6.93 -33.11 13.30
N ALA A 138 -6.18 -32.96 12.21
CA ALA A 138 -4.73 -32.85 12.20
C ALA A 138 -4.24 -31.39 12.33
N GLY A 139 -5.15 -30.43 12.51
CA GLY A 139 -4.85 -29.00 12.62
C GLY A 139 -4.50 -28.32 11.30
N ARG A 140 -4.80 -28.96 10.15
CA ARG A 140 -4.54 -28.40 8.83
C ARG A 140 -5.61 -27.39 8.47
N LEU A 141 -5.15 -26.20 8.08
CA LEU A 141 -5.97 -25.05 7.76
C LEU A 141 -6.43 -25.13 6.30
N SER A 142 -7.70 -24.77 6.08
CA SER A 142 -8.31 -24.62 4.77
C SER A 142 -9.26 -23.42 4.76
N LEU A 143 -9.41 -22.78 3.60
CA LEU A 143 -10.43 -21.74 3.44
C LEU A 143 -11.82 -22.37 3.41
N THR A 144 -12.75 -21.76 4.13
CA THR A 144 -14.19 -22.06 3.98
C THR A 144 -14.74 -21.37 2.72
N GLY A 145 -16.03 -21.60 2.40
CA GLY A 145 -16.71 -20.83 1.34
C GLY A 145 -16.68 -19.32 1.62
N ALA A 146 -17.08 -18.92 2.83
CA ALA A 146 -17.04 -17.53 3.27
C ALA A 146 -15.61 -16.95 3.28
N GLY A 147 -14.60 -17.77 3.60
CA GLY A 147 -13.20 -17.38 3.51
C GLY A 147 -12.74 -17.08 2.09
N ARG A 148 -13.15 -17.91 1.11
CA ARG A 148 -12.88 -17.65 -0.31
C ARG A 148 -13.58 -16.39 -0.81
N ASP A 149 -14.83 -16.15 -0.42
CA ASP A 149 -15.56 -14.93 -0.78
C ASP A 149 -14.92 -13.68 -0.14
N GLY A 150 -14.48 -13.77 1.12
CA GLY A 150 -13.69 -12.74 1.78
C GLY A 150 -12.38 -12.47 1.04
N GLN A 151 -11.64 -13.53 0.69
CA GLN A 151 -10.38 -13.43 -0.03
C GLN A 151 -10.55 -12.83 -1.42
N ALA A 152 -11.61 -13.16 -2.15
CA ALA A 152 -11.92 -12.60 -3.46
C ALA A 152 -12.15 -11.07 -3.38
N ARG A 153 -12.92 -10.61 -2.39
CA ARG A 153 -13.13 -9.16 -2.15
C ARG A 153 -11.82 -8.43 -1.84
N ILE A 154 -10.95 -9.05 -1.03
CA ILE A 154 -9.62 -8.46 -0.76
C ILE A 154 -8.77 -8.42 -2.04
N LYS A 155 -8.79 -9.48 -2.87
CA LYS A 155 -8.08 -9.51 -4.17
C LYS A 155 -8.56 -8.38 -5.09
N GLU A 156 -9.87 -8.19 -5.22
CA GLU A 156 -10.47 -7.10 -6.01
C GLU A 156 -10.02 -5.73 -5.50
N LEU A 157 -10.04 -5.53 -4.18
CA LEU A 157 -9.57 -4.31 -3.54
C LEU A 157 -8.10 -4.02 -3.88
N VAL A 158 -7.21 -5.01 -3.69
CA VAL A 158 -5.77 -4.87 -3.98
C VAL A 158 -5.53 -4.62 -5.48
N THR A 159 -6.31 -5.25 -6.36
CA THR A 159 -6.23 -4.99 -7.81
C THR A 159 -6.66 -3.56 -8.16
N GLY A 160 -7.77 -3.08 -7.60
CA GLY A 160 -8.23 -1.70 -7.80
C GLY A 160 -7.21 -0.67 -7.31
N MET A 161 -6.63 -0.92 -6.14
CA MET A 161 -5.56 -0.10 -5.57
C MET A 161 -4.31 -0.06 -6.45
N ARG A 162 -3.91 -1.21 -7.01
CA ARG A 162 -2.81 -1.24 -7.98
C ARG A 162 -3.13 -0.34 -9.18
N GLY A 163 -4.37 -0.33 -9.64
CA GLY A 163 -4.82 0.59 -10.69
C GLY A 163 -4.61 2.06 -10.31
N GLN A 164 -4.99 2.45 -9.09
CA GLN A 164 -4.81 3.82 -8.58
C GLN A 164 -3.33 4.22 -8.48
N VAL A 165 -2.47 3.32 -7.97
CA VAL A 165 -1.02 3.56 -7.88
C VAL A 165 -0.37 3.71 -9.27
N HIS A 166 -0.97 3.10 -10.29
CA HIS A 166 -0.49 3.17 -11.68
C HIS A 166 -1.20 4.25 -12.51
N GLU A 167 -2.12 5.03 -11.93
CA GLU A 167 -2.85 6.06 -12.67
C GLU A 167 -1.87 7.10 -13.24
N GLY A 168 -1.93 7.32 -14.56
CA GLY A 168 -1.03 8.23 -15.26
C GLY A 168 0.40 7.70 -15.48
N VAL A 169 0.70 6.46 -15.10
CA VAL A 169 2.00 5.81 -15.29
C VAL A 169 1.85 4.67 -16.29
N SER A 170 2.54 4.76 -17.43
CA SER A 170 2.55 3.67 -18.42
C SER A 170 3.28 2.43 -17.90
N ASP A 171 2.98 1.26 -18.47
CA ASP A 171 3.68 0.02 -18.12
C ASP A 171 5.19 0.14 -18.44
N GLU A 172 5.56 0.84 -19.51
CA GLU A 172 6.94 1.12 -19.89
C GLU A 172 7.69 1.96 -18.85
N GLU A 173 7.08 3.06 -18.38
CA GLU A 173 7.65 3.93 -17.34
C GLU A 173 7.80 3.19 -16.02
N TYR A 174 6.77 2.44 -15.62
CA TYR A 174 6.81 1.64 -14.40
C TYR A 174 7.91 0.58 -14.44
N VAL A 175 8.01 -0.15 -15.56
CA VAL A 175 9.07 -1.15 -15.76
C VAL A 175 10.45 -0.49 -15.78
N ALA A 176 10.61 0.69 -16.37
CA ALA A 176 11.86 1.43 -16.36
C ALA A 176 12.26 1.83 -14.94
N ALA A 177 11.33 2.36 -14.14
CA ALA A 177 11.56 2.71 -12.74
C ALA A 177 12.01 1.50 -11.91
N LEU A 178 11.30 0.36 -12.02
CA LEU A 178 11.68 -0.88 -11.34
C LEU A 178 13.07 -1.40 -11.76
N ARG A 179 13.41 -1.31 -13.05
CA ARG A 179 14.74 -1.71 -13.56
C ARG A 179 15.85 -0.86 -12.95
N VAL A 180 15.65 0.46 -12.88
CA VAL A 180 16.61 1.37 -12.24
C VAL A 180 16.79 1.03 -10.76
N MET A 181 15.70 0.86 -10.01
CA MET A 181 15.76 0.49 -8.59
C MET A 181 16.49 -0.85 -8.36
N ARG A 182 16.17 -1.87 -9.16
CA ARG A 182 16.85 -3.17 -9.09
C ARG A 182 18.35 -3.05 -9.37
N ARG A 183 18.74 -2.22 -10.34
CA ARG A 183 20.16 -1.95 -10.64
C ARG A 183 20.84 -1.24 -9.48
N MET A 184 20.21 -0.25 -8.86
CA MET A 184 20.73 0.45 -7.69
C MET A 184 20.94 -0.50 -6.51
N ILE A 185 19.97 -1.37 -6.22
CA ILE A 185 20.10 -2.43 -5.19
C ILE A 185 21.30 -3.32 -5.53
N GLY A 186 21.39 -3.81 -6.77
CA GLY A 186 22.52 -4.63 -7.21
C GLY A 186 23.88 -3.96 -7.03
N ASN A 187 23.98 -2.65 -7.30
CA ASN A 187 25.22 -1.90 -7.12
C ASN A 187 25.68 -1.82 -5.65
N ILE A 188 24.76 -1.86 -4.68
CA ILE A 188 25.09 -1.71 -3.25
C ILE A 188 25.12 -3.04 -2.48
N THR A 189 24.47 -4.10 -3.01
CA THR A 189 24.45 -5.42 -2.39
C THR A 189 25.46 -6.40 -3.00
N ALA A 190 25.97 -6.14 -4.21
CA ALA A 190 27.07 -6.91 -4.77
C ALA A 190 28.35 -6.62 -3.96
N ARG A 191 28.67 -7.52 -3.04
CA ARG A 191 29.95 -7.61 -2.35
C ARG A 191 30.70 -8.83 -2.86
#